data_AF-A0A1T4Q827-F1
#
_entry.id   AF-A0A1T4Q827-F1
#
_cell.length_a   1.000
_cell.length_b   1.000
_cell.length_c   1.000
_cell.angle_alpha   90.00
_cell.angle_beta   90.00
_cell.angle_gamma   90.00
#
_symmetry.space_group_name_H-M   'P 1'
#
loop_
_entity.id
_entity.type
_entity.pdbx_description
1 polymer ?
#
loop_
_entity_poly.entity_id
_entity_poly.type
_entity_poly.pdbx_seq_one_letter_code
_entity_poly.pdbx_strand_id
1 'polypeptide(L)'
;MFYVSHHQLIERQQNIYDIASFNHKLPHEMVLHSTFIYVEEGYFQCFWEAKSTEVLQQYIYTALGDECITECYSVDPMTAIA
;
A
#
# COMPACT_ATOMS: atom_id res chain seq x y z
N MET A 1 12.00 0.16 8.69
CA MET A 1 11.72 1.56 8.31
C MET A 1 10.23 1.67 8.01
N PHE A 2 9.65 2.85 8.15
CA PHE A 2 8.21 3.04 7.90
C PHE A 2 7.96 3.66 6.53
N TYR A 3 6.88 3.23 5.90
CA TYR A 3 6.50 3.66 4.56
C TYR A 3 5.00 3.86 4.45
N VAL A 4 4.61 4.79 3.59
CA VAL A 4 3.24 4.94 3.15
C VAL A 4 3.18 4.63 1.66
N SER A 5 2.20 3.82 1.26
CA SER A 5 1.86 3.63 -0.14
C SER A 5 0.46 4.15 -0.42
N HIS A 6 0.29 4.82 -1.56
CA HIS A 6 -0.97 5.31 -2.08
C HIS A 6 -1.28 4.56 -3.38
N HIS A 7 -2.51 4.08 -3.51
CA HIS A 7 -2.95 3.26 -4.64
C HIS A 7 -4.26 3.81 -5.20
N GLN A 8 -4.18 4.40 -6.40
CA GLN A 8 -5.34 4.90 -7.13
C GLN A 8 -5.78 3.87 -8.16
N LEU A 9 -7.04 3.43 -8.11
CA LEU A 9 -7.58 2.51 -9.11
C LEU A 9 -7.54 3.12 -10.51
N ILE A 10 -7.11 2.33 -11.49
CA ILE A 10 -7.15 2.72 -12.90
C ILE A 10 -8.58 2.61 -13.43
N GLU A 11 -9.27 1.51 -13.14
CA GLU A 11 -10.63 1.25 -13.58
C GLU A 11 -11.62 1.26 -12.41
N ARG A 12 -12.52 2.25 -12.40
CA ARG A 12 -13.53 2.42 -11.32
C ARG A 12 -14.61 1.33 -11.26
N GLN A 13 -14.61 0.38 -12.20
CA GLN A 13 -15.53 -0.76 -12.17
C GLN A 13 -15.08 -1.88 -11.22
N GLN A 14 -13.80 -1.88 -10.82
CA GLN A 14 -13.28 -2.84 -9.84
C GLN A 14 -13.65 -2.43 -8.41
N ASN A 15 -13.96 -3.43 -7.58
CA ASN A 15 -14.27 -3.20 -6.18
C ASN A 15 -12.99 -3.01 -5.37
N ILE A 16 -12.80 -1.81 -4.83
CA ILE A 16 -11.61 -1.44 -4.07
C ILE A 16 -11.33 -2.35 -2.86
N TYR A 17 -12.37 -2.95 -2.28
CA TYR A 17 -12.21 -3.87 -1.15
C TYR A 17 -11.52 -5.18 -1.53
N ASP A 18 -11.72 -5.64 -2.76
CA ASP A 18 -11.09 -6.87 -3.24
C ASP A 18 -9.58 -6.65 -3.42
N ILE A 19 -9.20 -5.43 -3.81
CA ILE A 19 -7.83 -5.02 -4.14
C ILE A 19 -7.04 -4.66 -2.87
N ALA A 20 -7.65 -3.92 -1.94
CA ALA A 20 -7.00 -3.45 -0.72
C ALA A 20 -6.77 -4.54 0.36
N SER A 21 -6.92 -5.83 -0.01
CA SER A 21 -6.92 -6.96 0.92
C SER A 21 -5.54 -7.60 1.14
N PHE A 22 -4.55 -7.37 0.25
CA PHE A 22 -3.19 -7.92 0.32
C PHE A 22 -3.13 -9.40 0.79
N ASN A 23 -3.87 -10.28 0.12
CA ASN A 23 -4.01 -11.69 0.51
C ASN A 23 -2.71 -12.52 0.35
N HIS A 24 -1.65 -11.95 -0.22
CA HIS A 24 -0.36 -12.62 -0.38
C HIS A 24 0.42 -12.60 0.92
N LYS A 25 1.06 -13.73 1.25
CA LYS A 25 1.93 -13.81 2.43
C LYS A 25 3.01 -12.73 2.38
N LEU A 26 3.10 -11.94 3.46
CA LEU A 26 4.11 -10.90 3.59
C LEU A 26 5.53 -11.51 3.64
N PRO A 27 6.52 -10.88 2.99
CA PRO A 27 7.93 -11.23 3.14
C PRO A 27 8.39 -11.17 4.61
N HIS A 28 9.44 -11.91 4.96
CA HIS A 28 10.05 -11.84 6.28
C HIS A 28 10.45 -10.39 6.60
N GLU A 29 10.12 -9.90 7.81
CA GLU A 29 10.36 -8.51 8.27
C GLU A 29 9.49 -7.41 7.62
N MET A 30 8.44 -7.77 6.87
CA MET A 30 7.43 -6.82 6.41
C MET A 30 6.16 -6.90 7.28
N VAL A 31 5.64 -5.74 7.68
CA VAL A 31 4.40 -5.62 8.45
C VAL A 31 3.50 -4.60 7.77
N LEU A 32 2.25 -4.99 7.48
CA LEU A 32 1.18 -4.07 7.14
C LEU A 32 0.50 -3.62 8.44
N HIS A 33 0.72 -2.37 8.83
CA HIS A 33 0.17 -1.84 10.09
C HIS A 33 -1.28 -1.41 9.92
N SER A 34 -1.62 -0.79 8.79
CA SER A 34 -2.97 -0.26 8.55
C SER A 34 -3.26 -0.08 7.06
N THR A 35 -4.53 -0.24 6.70
CA THR A 35 -5.08 0.07 5.37
C THR A 35 -6.25 1.02 5.54
N PHE A 36 -6.21 2.15 4.85
CA PHE A 36 -7.26 3.17 4.81
C PHE A 36 -7.88 3.15 3.42
N ILE A 37 -9.18 2.87 3.33
CA ILE A 37 -9.89 2.71 2.06
C ILE A 37 -10.83 3.90 1.86
N TYR A 38 -10.69 4.57 0.73
CA TYR A 38 -11.48 5.74 0.33
C TYR A 38 -12.33 5.35 -0.89
N VAL A 39 -13.52 4.81 -0.60
CA VAL A 39 -14.36 4.14 -1.59
C VAL A 39 -14.89 5.09 -2.66
N GLU A 40 -15.33 6.29 -2.27
CA GLU A 40 -15.92 7.25 -3.21
C GLU A 40 -14.87 7.82 -4.17
N GLU A 41 -13.64 7.97 -3.68
CA GLU A 41 -12.50 8.48 -4.42
C GLU A 41 -11.76 7.39 -5.19
N GLY A 42 -12.03 6.12 -4.89
CA GLY A 42 -11.45 4.97 -5.58
C GLY A 42 -9.95 4.81 -5.33
N TYR A 43 -9.48 5.14 -4.12
CA TYR A 43 -8.09 4.92 -3.72
C TYR A 43 -7.97 4.37 -2.30
N PHE A 44 -6.82 3.78 -1.99
CA PHE A 44 -6.52 3.36 -0.63
C PHE A 44 -5.06 3.65 -0.30
N GLN A 45 -4.79 3.80 0.99
CA GLN A 45 -3.47 4.08 1.52
C GLN A 45 -3.08 3.01 2.54
N CYS A 46 -1.83 2.61 2.52
CA CYS A 46 -1.32 1.60 3.43
C CYS A 46 -0.11 2.13 4.18
N PHE A 47 -0.03 1.78 5.46
CA PHE A 47 1.11 2.06 6.31
C PHE A 47 1.89 0.77 6.57
N TRP A 48 3.17 0.79 6.23
CA TRP A 48 4.04 -0.38 6.23
C TRP A 48 5.24 -0.18 7.12
N GLU A 49 5.73 -1.29 7.64
CA GLU A 49 7.10 -1.42 8.09
C GLU A 49 7.81 -2.44 7.18
N ALA A 50 8.97 -2.07 6.65
CA ALA A 50 9.76 -2.94 5.79
C ALA A 50 11.26 -2.63 5.92
N LYS A 51 12.08 -3.54 5.38
CA LYS A 51 13.54 -3.38 5.34
C LYS A 51 13.99 -2.25 4.40
N SER A 52 13.37 -2.13 3.23
CA SER A 52 13.66 -1.09 2.24
C SER A 52 12.46 -0.82 1.33
N THR A 53 12.47 0.32 0.63
CA THR A 53 11.41 0.70 -0.32
C THR A 53 11.31 -0.29 -1.48
N GLU A 54 12.43 -0.85 -1.94
CA GLU A 54 12.46 -1.77 -3.08
C GLU A 54 11.71 -3.07 -2.77
N VAL A 55 11.90 -3.63 -1.57
CA VAL A 55 11.20 -4.85 -1.13
C VAL A 55 9.69 -4.61 -1.03
N LEU A 56 9.31 -3.43 -0.51
CA LEU A 56 7.91 -3.02 -0.44
C LEU A 56 7.28 -2.90 -1.83
N GLN A 57 7.94 -2.18 -2.74
CA GLN A 57 7.45 -1.99 -4.10
C GLN A 57 7.29 -3.33 -4.83
N GLN A 58 8.27 -4.24 -4.75
CA GLN A 58 8.19 -5.57 -5.35
C GLN A 58 6.97 -6.37 -4.85
N TYR A 59 6.71 -6.33 -3.54
CA TYR A 59 5.54 -6.98 -2.97
C TYR A 59 4.24 -6.36 -3.49
N ILE A 60 4.13 -5.03 -3.45
CA ILE A 60 2.94 -4.31 -3.89
C ILE A 60 2.64 -4.59 -5.37
N TYR A 61 3.65 -4.52 -6.25
CA TYR A 61 3.48 -4.84 -7.66
C TYR A 61 3.02 -6.29 -7.88
N THR A 62 3.51 -7.22 -7.07
CA THR A 62 3.07 -8.62 -7.14
C THR A 62 1.63 -8.79 -6.65
N ALA A 63 1.24 -8.06 -5.61
CA ALA A 63 -0.06 -8.20 -4.96
C ALA A 63 -1.19 -7.46 -5.68
N LEU A 64 -0.90 -6.29 -6.26
CA LEU A 64 -1.89 -5.42 -6.91
C LEU A 64 -1.82 -5.47 -8.44
N GLY A 65 -0.71 -5.97 -9.01
CA GLY A 65 -0.48 -5.96 -10.45
C GLY A 65 -0.60 -4.54 -11.05
N ASP A 66 -1.25 -4.48 -12.21
CA ASP A 66 -1.48 -3.24 -12.96
C ASP A 66 -2.86 -2.60 -12.66
N GLU A 67 -3.52 -2.97 -11.56
CA GLU A 67 -4.87 -2.45 -11.23
C GLU A 67 -4.83 -1.03 -10.66
N CYS A 68 -3.69 -0.62 -10.10
CA CYS A 68 -3.51 0.65 -9.42
C CYS A 68 -2.28 1.42 -9.92
N ILE A 69 -2.43 2.74 -10.07
CA ILE A 69 -1.28 3.65 -10.05
C ILE A 69 -0.81 3.74 -8.60
N THR A 70 0.44 3.36 -8.36
CA THR A 70 1.00 3.26 -7.01
C THR A 70 2.13 4.28 -6.80
N GLU A 71 2.07 4.98 -5.69
CA GLU A 71 3.15 5.81 -5.18
C GLU A 71 3.59 5.33 -3.78
N CYS A 72 4.88 5.39 -3.47
CA CYS A 72 5.44 4.91 -2.21
C CYS A 72 6.44 5.92 -1.65
N TYR A 73 6.36 6.20 -0.35
CA TYR A 73 7.19 7.20 0.31
C TYR A 73 7.69 6.67 1.65
N SER A 74 8.95 6.92 1.97
CA SER A 74 9.49 6.69 3.31
C SER A 74 8.96 7.75 4.27
N VAL A 75 8.57 7.32 5.46
CA VAL A 75 8.06 8.20 6.50
C VAL A 75 8.89 8.02 7.76
N ASP A 76 9.33 9.13 8.34
CA ASP A 76 9.81 9.12 9.72
C ASP A 76 8.57 9.30 10.63
N PRO A 77 8.19 8.26 11.41
CA PRO A 77 7.01 8.31 12.26
C PRO A 77 7.12 9.40 13.34
N MET A 78 8.34 9.82 13.71
CA MET A 78 8.55 10.87 14.72
C MET A 78 8.24 12.26 14.18
N THR A 79 8.35 12.47 12.87
CA THR A 79 8.06 13.76 12.23
C THR A 79 6.69 13.80 11.56
N ALA A 80 6.05 12.64 11.37
CA ALA A 80 4.74 12.53 10.71
C ALA A 80 3.56 12.91 11.62
N ILE A 81 3.76 12.93 12.94
CA ILE A 81 2.77 13.44 13.90
C ILE A 81 2.94 14.97 13.96
N ALA A 82 2.16 15.71 13.16
CA ALA A 82 2.08 17.16 13.18
C ALA A 82 0.64 17.62 13.46
#